data_AF-A0A940F5G5-F1
#
_entry.id   AF-A0A940F5G5-F1
#
_cell.length_a   1.000
_cell.length_b   1.000
_cell.length_c   1.000
_cell.angle_alpha   90.00
_cell.angle_beta   90.00
_cell.angle_gamma   90.00
#
_symmetry.space_group_name_H-M   'P 1'
#
loop_
_entity.id
_entity.type
_entity.pdbx_description
1 polymer ?
#
loop_
_entity_poly.entity_id
_entity_poly.type
_entity_poly.pdbx_seq_one_letter_code
_entity_poly.pdbx_strand_id
1 'polypeptide(L)'
;MTATFKKTWRREIVSSEGFSVRLVARTALLYKDAAGSLRIEYEPLAGAGLTAQLFSESIPDAHERPRLVVIENIRRAFLFAGWALMVR
;
A
#
# COMPACT_ATOMS: atom_id res chain seq x y z
N MET A 1 0.83 18.93 -7.52
CA MET A 1 -0.37 18.88 -6.66
C MET A 1 -0.03 17.97 -5.49
N THR A 2 -0.31 18.38 -4.25
CA THR A 2 -0.05 17.54 -3.06
C THR A 2 -1.18 16.53 -2.93
N ALA A 3 -0.87 15.23 -3.02
CA ALA A 3 -1.85 14.18 -2.77
C ALA A 3 -2.43 14.32 -1.36
N THR A 4 -3.75 14.31 -1.22
CA THR A 4 -4.42 14.29 0.07
C THR A 4 -4.86 12.87 0.39
N PHE A 5 -4.74 12.48 1.65
CA PHE A 5 -5.10 11.16 2.13
C PHE A 5 -6.20 11.25 3.18
N LYS A 6 -7.11 10.28 3.18
CA LYS A 6 -8.10 10.09 4.25
C LYS A 6 -8.12 8.65 4.70
N LYS A 7 -8.32 8.43 6.00
CA LYS A 7 -8.49 7.10 6.58
C LYS A 7 -9.98 6.85 6.80
N THR A 8 -10.49 5.72 6.32
CA THR A 8 -11.87 5.30 6.55
C THR A 8 -11.99 4.51 7.86
N TRP A 9 -13.22 4.36 8.35
CA TRP A 9 -13.51 3.54 9.54
C TRP A 9 -13.08 2.06 9.37
N ARG A 10 -12.94 1.57 8.13
CA ARG A 10 -12.45 0.21 7.82
C ARG A 10 -10.93 0.10 7.78
N ARG A 11 -10.20 1.12 8.26
CA ARG A 11 -8.73 1.25 8.19
C ARG A 11 -8.18 1.23 6.76
N GLU A 12 -8.99 1.64 5.79
CA GLU A 12 -8.55 1.87 4.40
C GLU A 12 -8.04 3.31 4.28
N ILE A 13 -6.91 3.47 3.59
CA ILE A 13 -6.28 4.77 3.30
C ILE A 13 -6.60 5.07 1.85
N VAL A 14 -7.28 6.18 1.60
CA VAL A 14 -7.72 6.59 0.26
C VAL A 14 -6.99 7.87 -0.14
N SER A 15 -6.36 7.85 -1.31
CA SER A 15 -5.69 9.00 -1.92
C SER A 15 -6.64 9.76 -2.84
N SER A 16 -6.50 11.09 -2.89
CA SER A 16 -7.18 11.93 -3.90
C SER A 16 -6.74 11.64 -5.33
N GLU A 17 -5.62 10.94 -5.53
CA GLU A 17 -5.10 10.53 -6.84
C GLU A 17 -5.78 9.26 -7.39
N GLY A 18 -6.79 8.72 -6.70
CA GLY A 18 -7.61 7.62 -7.22
C GLY A 18 -7.12 6.21 -6.85
N PHE A 19 -6.25 6.08 -5.85
CA PHE A 19 -5.84 4.77 -5.30
C PHE A 19 -6.20 4.62 -3.82
N SER A 20 -6.32 3.37 -3.35
CA SER A 20 -6.48 3.05 -1.93
C SER A 20 -5.61 1.87 -1.48
N VAL A 21 -5.31 1.87 -0.18
CA VAL A 21 -4.51 0.83 0.49
C VAL A 21 -5.23 0.39 1.75
N ARG A 22 -5.40 -0.92 1.94
CA ARG A 22 -6.01 -1.49 3.14
C ARG A 22 -5.29 -2.76 3.59
N LEU A 23 -4.93 -2.84 4.85
CA LEU A 23 -4.49 -4.11 5.46
C LEU A 23 -5.73 -4.98 5.69
N VAL A 24 -5.82 -6.13 5.01
CA VAL A 24 -7.00 -7.01 5.04
C VAL A 24 -6.77 -8.31 5.83
N ALA A 25 -5.51 -8.71 6.02
CA ALA A 25 -5.13 -9.84 6.88
C ALA A 25 -3.79 -9.54 7.56
N ARG A 26 -3.31 -10.49 8.39
CA ARG A 26 -1.98 -10.39 9.01
C ARG A 26 -0.85 -10.29 7.99
N THR A 27 -1.05 -10.84 6.79
CA THR A 27 -0.01 -10.92 5.75
C THR A 27 -0.46 -10.45 4.36
N ALA A 28 -1.60 -9.76 4.27
CA ALA A 28 -2.11 -9.25 3.00
C ALA A 28 -2.58 -7.80 3.02
N LEU A 29 -2.09 -7.07 2.02
CA LEU A 29 -2.43 -5.69 1.71
C LEU A 29 -3.27 -5.70 0.45
N LEU A 30 -4.38 -4.96 0.47
CA LEU A 30 -5.21 -4.73 -0.69
C LEU A 30 -4.90 -3.34 -1.23
N TYR A 31 -4.39 -3.29 -2.45
CA TYR A 31 -4.19 -2.08 -3.22
C TYR A 31 -5.30 -1.97 -4.26
N LYS A 32 -5.86 -0.78 -4.48
CA LYS A 32 -6.86 -0.52 -5.51
C LYS A 32 -6.52 0.73 -6.29
N ASP A 33 -6.72 0.69 -7.59
CA ASP A 33 -6.67 1.85 -8.48
C ASP A 33 -7.69 1.70 -9.62
N ALA A 34 -7.59 2.56 -10.64
CA ALA A 34 -8.46 2.55 -11.81
C ALA A 34 -8.42 1.23 -12.59
N ALA A 35 -7.31 0.48 -12.53
CA ALA A 35 -7.15 -0.78 -13.22
C ALA A 35 -7.65 -1.97 -12.38
N GLY A 36 -8.10 -1.73 -11.13
CA GLY A 36 -8.78 -2.72 -10.30
C GLY A 36 -8.10 -2.98 -8.96
N SER A 37 -8.38 -4.14 -8.35
CA SER A 37 -7.84 -4.52 -7.03
C SER A 37 -6.68 -5.50 -7.16
N LEU A 38 -5.62 -5.28 -6.39
CA LEU A 38 -4.45 -6.15 -6.29
C LEU A 38 -4.25 -6.55 -4.83
N ARG A 39 -4.15 -7.87 -4.59
CA ARG A 39 -3.72 -8.40 -3.30
C ARG A 39 -2.20 -8.53 -3.34
N ILE A 40 -1.54 -7.83 -2.42
CA ILE A 40 -0.08 -7.78 -2.30
C ILE A 40 0.29 -8.45 -0.99
N GLU A 41 1.29 -9.30 -1.05
CA GLU A 41 1.82 -9.95 0.14
C GLU A 41 2.62 -8.94 0.96
N TYR A 42 2.37 -8.93 2.27
CA TYR A 42 3.16 -8.14 3.21
C TYR A 42 3.42 -8.95 4.47
N GLU A 43 4.50 -8.62 5.17
CA GLU A 43 4.80 -9.19 6.47
C GLU A 43 5.01 -8.07 7.50
N PRO A 44 4.26 -8.02 8.61
CA PRO A 44 4.56 -7.11 9.70
C PRO A 44 5.83 -7.58 10.41
N LEU A 45 6.84 -6.71 10.49
CA LEU A 45 8.07 -7.01 11.22
C LEU A 45 7.84 -6.85 12.73
N ALA A 46 8.39 -7.77 13.53
CA ALA A 46 8.30 -7.70 14.99
C ALA A 46 9.14 -6.52 15.53
N GLY A 47 8.52 -5.62 16.30
CA GLY A 47 9.19 -4.46 16.90
C GLY A 47 8.22 -3.41 17.45
N ALA A 48 8.75 -2.38 18.12
CA ALA A 48 7.99 -1.29 18.76
C ALA A 48 7.39 -0.26 17.77
N GLY A 49 7.15 -0.65 16.51
CA GLY A 49 6.59 0.20 15.46
C GLY A 49 5.89 -0.63 14.39
N LEU A 50 4.98 0.00 13.65
CA LEU A 50 4.25 -0.63 12.54
C LEU A 50 5.13 -0.61 11.28
N THR A 51 6.21 -1.41 11.31
CA THR A 51 7.06 -1.65 10.15
C THR A 51 6.52 -2.84 9.37
N ALA A 52 6.31 -2.68 8.07
CA ALA A 52 5.93 -3.77 7.18
C ALA A 52 6.99 -4.01 6.11
N GLN A 53 7.24 -5.28 5.81
CA GLN A 53 7.95 -5.72 4.62
C GLN A 53 6.93 -6.00 3.51
N LEU A 54 7.11 -5.39 2.34
CA LEU A 54 6.31 -5.59 1.15
C LEU A 54 7.11 -6.44 0.15
N PHE A 55 6.52 -7.53 -0.33
CA PHE A 55 7.15 -8.40 -1.32
C PHE A 55 6.87 -7.86 -2.72
N SER A 56 7.87 -7.21 -3.34
CA SER A 56 7.70 -6.54 -4.64
C SER A 56 7.36 -7.51 -5.78
N GLU A 57 7.78 -8.76 -5.66
CA GLU A 57 7.46 -9.87 -6.56
C GLU A 57 5.97 -10.23 -6.61
N SER A 58 5.21 -9.92 -5.53
CA SER A 58 3.75 -10.10 -5.52
C SER A 58 3.00 -8.99 -6.27
N ILE A 59 3.73 -8.00 -6.82
CA ILE A 59 3.19 -6.92 -7.63
C ILE A 59 3.47 -7.23 -9.11
N PRO A 60 2.44 -7.53 -9.92
CA PRO A 60 2.58 -7.65 -11.36
C PRO A 60 3.13 -6.34 -11.94
N ASP A 61 4.09 -6.45 -12.86
CA ASP A 61 4.60 -5.30 -13.58
C ASP A 61 3.89 -5.24 -14.94
N ALA A 62 2.97 -4.28 -15.08
CA ALA A 62 2.16 -4.11 -16.28
C ALA A 62 2.27 -2.67 -16.78
N HIS A 63 2.08 -2.45 -18.08
CA HIS A 63 2.17 -1.12 -18.67
C HIS A 63 1.16 -0.13 -18.05
N GLU A 64 -0.08 -0.56 -17.81
CA GLU A 64 -1.11 0.24 -17.14
C GLU A 64 -0.87 0.44 -15.63
N ARG A 65 -0.01 -0.38 -15.03
CA ARG A 65 0.25 -0.39 -13.59
C ARG A 65 1.70 -0.78 -13.31
N PRO A 66 2.66 0.15 -13.51
CA PRO A 66 4.06 -0.15 -13.26
C PRO A 66 4.30 -0.47 -11.80
N ARG A 67 5.08 -1.51 -11.51
CA ARG A 67 5.37 -1.97 -10.14
C ARG A 67 5.89 -0.84 -9.25
N LEU A 68 6.78 0.00 -9.79
CA LEU A 68 7.38 1.12 -9.07
C LEU A 68 6.34 2.16 -8.62
N VAL A 69 5.32 2.41 -9.45
CA VAL A 69 4.22 3.34 -9.11
C VAL A 69 3.39 2.78 -7.97
N VAL A 70 3.07 1.48 -8.00
CA VAL A 70 2.33 0.82 -6.92
C VAL A 70 3.11 0.89 -5.59
N ILE A 71 4.41 0.59 -5.63
CA ILE A 71 5.28 0.66 -4.45
C ILE A 71 5.31 2.08 -3.88
N GLU A 72 5.46 3.10 -4.72
CA GLU A 72 5.48 4.49 -4.28
C GLU A 72 4.13 4.93 -3.70
N ASN A 73 3.02 4.51 -4.31
CA ASN A 73 1.67 4.76 -3.78
C ASN A 73 1.49 4.16 -2.39
N ILE A 74 1.96 2.92 -2.20
CA ILE A 74 1.91 2.24 -0.90
C ILE A 74 2.82 2.94 0.11
N ARG A 75 4.03 3.33 -0.27
CA ARG A 75 4.97 4.08 0.58
C ARG A 75 4.32 5.38 1.09
N ARG A 76 3.69 6.15 0.21
CA ARG A 76 2.98 7.39 0.58
C ARG A 76 1.81 7.13 1.53
N ALA A 77 1.03 6.07 1.29
CA ALA A 77 -0.06 5.67 2.19
C ALA A 77 0.46 5.24 3.58
N PHE A 78 1.56 4.50 3.63
CA PHE A 78 2.21 4.07 4.88
C PHE A 78 2.75 5.26 5.66
N LEU A 79 3.43 6.20 4.98
CA LEU A 79 3.91 7.44 5.59
C LEU A 79 2.76 8.24 6.22
N PHE A 80 1.65 8.39 5.51
CA PHE A 80 0.45 9.03 6.04
C PHE A 80 -0.12 8.32 7.29
N ALA A 81 -0.03 6.99 7.34
CA ALA A 81 -0.46 6.21 8.50
C ALA A 81 0.54 6.18 9.67
N GLY A 82 1.71 6.80 9.52
CA GLY A 82 2.80 6.73 10.50
C GLY A 82 3.48 5.36 10.54
N TRP A 83 3.46 4.62 9.43
CA TRP A 83 4.03 3.29 9.30
C TRP A 83 5.32 3.33 8.47
N ALA A 84 6.22 2.40 8.74
CA ALA A 84 7.42 2.22 7.96
C ALA A 84 7.22 1.10 6.93
N LEU A 85 7.72 1.30 5.72
CA LEU A 85 7.64 0.31 4.63
C LEU A 85 9.05 -0.06 4.18
N MET A 86 9.38 -1.34 4.28
CA MET A 86 10.55 -1.95 3.66
C MET A 86 10.08 -2.71 2.42
N VAL A 87 10.81 -2.61 1.32
CA VAL A 87 10.51 -3.34 0.08
C VAL A 87 11.56 -4.42 -0.08
N ARG A 88 11.12 -5.66 -0.31
CA ARG A 88 11.98 -6.82 -0.59
C ARG A 88 11.81 -7.26 -2.04
#